data_AF-A0A821D4N9-F1
#
_entry.id   AF-A0A821D4N9-F1
#
_cell.length_a   1.000
_cell.length_b   1.000
_cell.length_c   1.000
_cell.angle_alpha   90.00
_cell.angle_beta   90.00
_cell.angle_gamma   90.00
#
_symmetry.space_group_name_H-M   'P 1'
#
loop_
_entity.id
_entity.type
_entity.pdbx_description
1 polymer ?
#
loop_
_entity_poly.entity_id
_entity_poly.type
_entity_poly.pdbx_seq_one_letter_code
_entity_poly.pdbx_strand_id
1 'polypeptide(L)'
;MRESAADNARLFGYEGWRFPWESARTGVDVTPDICPQVRLYQMHITGDIAFAARQYVAATGDQKWLLSELGGDLIYETARFWSSRAVYNDEKSQYEILNVMPPDEDAEPYKNNSVFTNAVASLSIDLADRVSCITKKTVPKAWLDIASNLYFPFDEASQTHLEYEGFDLKNTTIKQADVVLLGFPLQWPMSAEVRQNDLLTYERLTRATGPAMTWSMHAIGFLELGNFEKAEELFRRSYQTYVRPPFNVWTEVQKNVGAVNFITGAGGFLQAVLFGYGGIRLKLNHLEVMPRGHLPNQATKLIFHGLKYLGATLDLAIDGSMYHLTVQELNASYSLVYEHGKHQGSLKLNDSLSFPTDTRLIIHPATPLCR
;
A
#
# COMPACT_ATOMS: atom_id res chain seq x y z
N MET A 1 17.18 -16.77 2.74
CA MET A 1 16.31 -15.64 2.36
C MET A 1 17.00 -14.71 1.38
N ARG A 2 17.99 -13.89 1.77
CA ARG A 2 18.69 -12.98 0.83
C ARG A 2 19.30 -13.69 -0.38
N GLU A 3 20.14 -14.69 -0.13
CA GLU A 3 20.73 -15.53 -1.20
C GLU A 3 19.65 -16.21 -2.03
N SER A 4 18.61 -16.74 -1.39
CA SER A 4 17.49 -17.39 -2.08
C SER A 4 16.73 -16.45 -3.03
N ALA A 5 16.55 -15.18 -2.66
CA ALA A 5 15.93 -14.18 -3.53
C ALA A 5 16.84 -13.78 -4.70
N ALA A 6 18.15 -13.72 -4.48
CA ALA A 6 19.14 -13.51 -5.55
C ALA A 6 19.21 -14.72 -6.50
N ASP A 7 19.19 -15.94 -5.98
CA ASP A 7 19.11 -17.18 -6.77
C ASP A 7 17.84 -17.22 -7.60
N ASN A 8 16.71 -16.83 -7.01
CA ASN A 8 15.43 -16.77 -7.70
C ASN A 8 15.40 -15.69 -8.79
N ALA A 9 16.07 -14.54 -8.61
CA ALA A 9 16.22 -13.59 -9.71
C ALA A 9 17.06 -14.18 -10.85
N ARG A 10 18.22 -14.78 -10.52
CA ARG A 10 19.15 -15.39 -11.48
C ARG A 10 18.53 -16.55 -12.25
N LEU A 11 17.69 -17.36 -11.61
CA LEU A 11 16.98 -18.48 -12.24
C LEU A 11 16.12 -18.04 -13.43
N PHE A 12 15.60 -16.80 -13.39
CA PHE A 12 14.79 -16.21 -14.44
C PHE A 12 15.56 -15.19 -15.30
N GLY A 13 16.89 -15.14 -15.18
CA GLY A 13 17.74 -14.26 -15.98
C GLY A 13 17.73 -12.79 -15.55
N TYR A 14 17.29 -12.49 -14.32
CA TYR A 14 17.24 -11.13 -13.78
C TYR A 14 18.34 -10.88 -12.75
N GLU A 15 18.57 -9.60 -12.46
CA GLU A 15 19.47 -9.16 -11.40
C GLU A 15 18.70 -8.85 -10.10
N GLY A 16 19.41 -8.47 -9.04
CA GLY A 16 18.79 -8.06 -7.79
C GLY A 16 18.15 -9.20 -7.01
N TRP A 17 17.16 -8.87 -6.18
CA TRP A 17 16.44 -9.82 -5.34
C TRP A 17 14.99 -9.94 -5.79
N ARG A 18 14.62 -11.13 -6.26
CA ARG A 18 13.24 -11.53 -6.56
C ARG A 18 12.73 -12.44 -5.46
N PHE A 19 11.88 -11.92 -4.58
CA PHE A 19 11.33 -12.74 -3.51
C PHE A 19 10.35 -13.79 -4.07
N PRO A 20 10.30 -14.99 -3.48
CA PRO A 20 9.33 -16.02 -3.85
C PRO A 20 7.91 -15.60 -3.49
N TRP A 21 6.91 -16.20 -4.12
CA TRP A 21 5.51 -15.92 -3.78
C TRP A 21 5.16 -16.48 -2.40
N GLU A 22 5.46 -17.77 -2.17
CA GLU A 22 5.39 -18.37 -0.84
C GLU A 22 6.81 -18.67 -0.33
N SER A 23 7.12 -18.16 0.85
CA SER A 23 8.39 -18.42 1.55
C SER A 23 8.13 -19.06 2.91
N ALA A 24 9.00 -20.01 3.27
CA ALA A 24 9.07 -20.57 4.62
C ALA A 24 10.45 -20.28 5.25
N ARG A 25 10.98 -21.24 6.03
CA ARG A 25 12.21 -21.10 6.83
C ARG A 25 13.44 -20.69 6.02
N THR A 26 13.61 -21.20 4.81
CA THR A 26 14.85 -21.03 4.03
C THR A 26 14.83 -19.78 3.16
N GLY A 27 13.65 -19.27 2.79
CA GLY A 27 13.50 -18.23 1.77
C GLY A 27 13.45 -18.75 0.32
N VAL A 28 13.51 -20.07 0.14
CA VAL A 28 13.25 -20.70 -1.17
C VAL A 28 11.74 -20.70 -1.40
N ASP A 29 11.36 -20.59 -2.67
CA ASP A 29 9.96 -20.69 -3.09
C ASP A 29 9.37 -22.05 -2.71
N VAL A 30 8.28 -22.02 -1.96
CA VAL A 30 7.51 -23.22 -1.55
C VAL A 30 6.10 -23.22 -2.12
N THR A 31 5.81 -22.37 -3.13
CA THR A 31 4.50 -22.34 -3.78
C THR A 31 4.20 -23.71 -4.37
N PRO A 32 3.03 -24.30 -4.08
CA PRO A 32 2.68 -25.64 -4.55
C PRO A 32 2.77 -25.83 -6.07
N ASP A 33 3.12 -27.03 -6.51
CA ASP A 33 3.16 -27.41 -7.94
C ASP A 33 1.78 -27.48 -8.62
N ILE A 34 0.70 -27.34 -7.85
CA ILE A 34 -0.67 -27.27 -8.38
C ILE A 34 -1.02 -25.89 -8.96
N CYS A 35 -0.24 -24.86 -8.64
CA CYS A 35 -0.42 -23.48 -9.13
C CYS A 35 0.92 -22.85 -9.55
N PRO A 36 1.66 -23.47 -10.49
CA PRO A 36 3.00 -23.01 -10.86
C PRO A 36 3.01 -21.59 -11.46
N GLN A 37 1.92 -21.15 -12.10
CA GLN A 37 1.78 -19.81 -12.68
C GLN A 37 1.99 -18.69 -11.65
N VAL A 38 1.60 -18.93 -10.40
CA VAL A 38 1.71 -17.96 -9.31
C VAL A 38 3.18 -17.64 -9.02
N ARG A 39 4.02 -18.67 -8.82
CA ARG A 39 5.46 -18.49 -8.58
C ARG A 39 6.22 -17.92 -9.79
N LEU A 40 5.68 -18.15 -10.99
CA LEU A 40 6.29 -17.69 -12.24
C LEU A 40 6.00 -16.21 -12.51
N TYR A 41 4.74 -15.80 -12.33
CA TYR A 41 4.27 -14.51 -12.84
C TYR A 41 3.87 -13.50 -11.75
N GLN A 42 3.52 -13.93 -10.53
CA GLN A 42 3.04 -13.03 -9.48
C GLN A 42 4.18 -12.39 -8.67
N MET A 43 5.02 -11.65 -9.38
CA MET A 43 6.27 -11.08 -8.84
C MET A 43 6.09 -9.75 -8.09
N HIS A 44 4.86 -9.21 -8.04
CA HIS A 44 4.58 -7.97 -7.31
C HIS A 44 4.94 -8.07 -5.82
N ILE A 45 5.00 -9.28 -5.24
CA ILE A 45 5.51 -9.53 -3.87
C ILE A 45 6.89 -8.89 -3.60
N THR A 46 7.74 -8.80 -4.62
CA THR A 46 9.04 -8.13 -4.49
C THR A 46 8.87 -6.62 -4.30
N GLY A 47 7.93 -6.01 -5.02
CA GLY A 47 7.52 -4.61 -4.83
C GLY A 47 6.74 -4.39 -3.54
N ASP A 48 5.94 -5.35 -3.10
CA ASP A 48 5.20 -5.27 -1.83
C ASP A 48 6.14 -5.24 -0.62
N ILE A 49 7.21 -6.04 -0.65
CA ILE A 49 8.27 -6.03 0.38
C ILE A 49 9.00 -4.69 0.38
N ALA A 50 9.32 -4.14 -0.80
CA ALA A 50 9.92 -2.81 -0.90
C ALA A 50 8.95 -1.71 -0.41
N PHE A 51 7.65 -1.85 -0.66
CA PHE A 51 6.64 -0.94 -0.15
C PHE A 51 6.48 -1.05 1.38
N ALA A 52 6.54 -2.25 1.95
CA ALA A 52 6.57 -2.43 3.40
C ALA A 52 7.83 -1.77 4.02
N ALA A 53 8.98 -1.88 3.37
CA ALA A 53 10.19 -1.15 3.74
C ALA A 53 9.99 0.38 3.64
N ARG A 54 9.32 0.88 2.60
CA ARG A 54 8.94 2.30 2.45
C ARG A 54 8.14 2.78 3.66
N GLN A 55 7.12 2.02 4.06
CA GLN A 55 6.27 2.34 5.22
C GLN A 55 7.05 2.29 6.53
N TYR A 56 7.94 1.31 6.69
CA TYR A 56 8.80 1.22 7.87
C TYR A 56 9.74 2.43 7.99
N VAL A 57 10.39 2.84 6.90
CA VAL A 57 11.25 4.02 6.85
C VAL A 57 10.45 5.29 7.14
N ALA A 58 9.26 5.43 6.55
CA ALA A 58 8.37 6.55 6.78
C ALA A 58 7.95 6.68 8.26
N ALA A 59 7.63 5.56 8.92
CA ALA A 59 7.17 5.55 10.30
C ALA A 59 8.30 5.78 11.31
N THR A 60 9.49 5.23 11.06
CA THR A 60 10.55 5.13 12.07
C THR A 60 11.74 6.05 11.82
N GLY A 61 12.04 6.36 10.56
CA GLY A 61 13.28 7.03 10.17
C GLY A 61 14.53 6.26 10.63
N ASP A 62 14.47 4.92 10.77
CA ASP A 62 15.57 4.12 11.31
C ASP A 62 16.79 4.11 10.37
N GLN A 63 17.67 5.09 10.58
CA GLN A 63 18.91 5.23 9.82
C GLN A 63 19.89 4.07 10.07
N LYS A 64 19.86 3.44 11.25
CA LYS A 64 20.73 2.28 11.53
C LYS A 64 20.32 1.08 10.69
N TRP A 65 19.01 0.85 10.56
CA TRP A 65 18.48 -0.17 9.68
C TRP A 65 18.80 0.12 8.21
N LEU A 66 18.65 1.36 7.76
CA LEU A 66 19.03 1.78 6.40
C LEU A 66 20.52 1.60 6.09
N LEU A 67 21.40 1.84 7.06
CA LEU A 67 22.85 1.62 6.92
C LEU A 67 23.25 0.14 6.99
N SER A 68 22.35 -0.74 7.41
CA SER A 68 22.60 -2.18 7.49
C SER A 68 22.34 -2.87 6.16
N GLU A 69 22.96 -4.04 5.96
CA GLU A 69 22.64 -4.93 4.85
C GLU A 69 21.18 -5.40 4.85
N LEU A 70 20.49 -5.38 6.01
CA LEU A 70 19.09 -5.81 6.08
C LEU A 70 18.15 -4.80 5.42
N GLY A 71 18.40 -3.51 5.59
CA GLY A 71 17.56 -2.45 5.03
C GLY A 71 18.09 -1.88 3.73
N GLY A 72 19.35 -1.44 3.73
CA GLY A 72 19.97 -0.80 2.58
C GLY A 72 20.07 -1.71 1.36
N ASP A 73 20.49 -2.97 1.53
CA ASP A 73 20.57 -3.91 0.41
C ASP A 73 19.17 -4.37 -0.02
N LEU A 74 18.24 -4.59 0.90
CA LEU A 74 16.87 -4.96 0.55
C LEU A 74 16.24 -3.92 -0.39
N ILE A 75 16.33 -2.64 -0.05
CA ILE A 75 15.80 -1.56 -0.88
C ILE A 75 16.53 -1.48 -2.23
N TYR A 76 17.86 -1.57 -2.22
CA TYR A 76 18.63 -1.44 -3.46
C TYR A 76 18.49 -2.63 -4.41
N GLU A 77 18.54 -3.85 -3.89
CA GLU A 77 18.50 -5.07 -4.71
C GLU A 77 17.08 -5.34 -5.23
N THR A 78 16.03 -4.89 -4.54
CA THR A 78 14.65 -4.89 -5.09
C THR A 78 14.49 -3.87 -6.22
N ALA A 79 15.04 -2.66 -6.07
CA ALA A 79 15.11 -1.68 -7.16
C ALA A 79 15.91 -2.19 -8.36
N ARG A 80 17.04 -2.88 -8.10
CA ARG A 80 17.86 -3.53 -9.14
C ARG A 80 17.08 -4.61 -9.89
N PHE A 81 16.32 -5.43 -9.18
CA PHE A 81 15.44 -6.43 -9.80
C PHE A 81 14.47 -5.77 -10.77
N TRP A 82 13.70 -4.78 -10.32
CA TRP A 82 12.73 -4.09 -11.18
C TRP A 82 13.38 -3.40 -12.37
N SER A 83 14.56 -2.81 -12.17
CA SER A 83 15.33 -2.18 -13.24
C SER A 83 15.83 -3.17 -14.28
N SER A 84 16.17 -4.40 -13.89
CA SER A 84 16.53 -5.49 -14.81
C SER A 84 15.31 -6.16 -15.48
N ARG A 85 14.12 -5.97 -14.89
CA ARG A 85 12.87 -6.61 -15.32
C ARG A 85 12.10 -5.80 -16.36
N ALA A 86 12.23 -4.48 -16.31
CA ALA A 86 11.62 -3.57 -17.25
C ALA A 86 12.28 -3.66 -18.62
N VAL A 87 11.48 -3.56 -19.68
CA VAL A 87 11.95 -3.53 -21.08
C VAL A 87 11.50 -2.23 -21.72
N TYR A 88 12.34 -1.62 -22.56
CA TYR A 88 11.94 -0.42 -23.29
C TYR A 88 11.17 -0.79 -24.55
N ASN A 89 10.07 -0.10 -24.81
CA ASN A 89 9.28 -0.21 -26.02
C ASN A 89 9.45 1.06 -26.86
N ASP A 90 10.18 0.94 -27.97
CA ASP A 90 10.48 2.07 -28.86
C ASP A 90 9.20 2.68 -29.49
N GLU A 91 8.21 1.85 -29.81
CA GLU A 91 6.95 2.30 -30.45
C GLU A 91 6.11 3.16 -29.49
N LYS A 92 6.09 2.78 -28.21
CA LYS A 92 5.40 3.54 -27.15
C LYS A 92 6.27 4.64 -26.53
N SER A 93 7.57 4.61 -26.78
CA SER A 93 8.57 5.45 -26.09
C SER A 93 8.47 5.37 -24.56
N GLN A 94 8.14 4.18 -24.03
CA GLN A 94 7.90 3.91 -22.61
C GLN A 94 8.50 2.57 -22.19
N TYR A 95 8.68 2.37 -20.89
CA TYR A 95 9.07 1.08 -20.32
C TYR A 95 7.86 0.21 -20.01
N GLU A 96 8.02 -1.09 -20.17
CA GLU A 96 6.97 -2.08 -19.95
C GLU A 96 7.46 -3.17 -18.99
N ILE A 97 6.51 -3.79 -18.28
CA ILE A 97 6.72 -5.02 -17.53
C ILE A 97 5.76 -6.06 -18.09
N LEU A 98 6.29 -6.94 -18.93
CA LEU A 98 5.52 -7.94 -19.67
C LEU A 98 5.40 -9.25 -18.91
N ASN A 99 4.41 -10.10 -19.20
CA ASN A 99 4.27 -11.46 -18.64
C ASN A 99 4.28 -11.51 -17.10
N VAL A 100 3.31 -10.84 -16.47
CA VAL A 100 3.10 -10.82 -15.02
C VAL A 100 1.70 -11.30 -14.66
N MET A 101 1.51 -11.71 -13.41
CA MET A 101 0.20 -11.93 -12.82
C MET A 101 -0.04 -10.77 -11.84
N PRO A 102 -1.13 -10.00 -12.02
CA PRO A 102 -1.47 -8.91 -11.12
C PRO A 102 -2.06 -9.48 -9.80
N PRO A 103 -2.33 -8.67 -8.76
CA PRO A 103 -3.06 -9.11 -7.57
C PRO A 103 -4.35 -9.90 -7.85
N ASP A 104 -5.05 -9.58 -8.95
CA ASP A 104 -6.11 -10.45 -9.47
C ASP A 104 -5.55 -11.77 -10.04
N GLU A 105 -5.55 -12.82 -9.22
CA GLU A 105 -5.11 -14.16 -9.65
C GLU A 105 -6.06 -14.84 -10.66
N ASP A 106 -7.28 -14.32 -10.88
CA ASP A 106 -8.16 -14.83 -11.94
C ASP A 106 -7.70 -14.32 -13.33
N ALA A 107 -6.73 -13.39 -13.39
CA ALA A 107 -6.15 -12.83 -14.61
C ALA A 107 -5.15 -13.77 -15.32
N GLU A 108 -5.59 -14.97 -15.69
CA GLU A 108 -4.79 -15.96 -16.40
C GLU A 108 -4.66 -15.66 -17.92
N PRO A 109 -3.61 -16.18 -18.60
CA PRO A 109 -2.46 -16.91 -18.04
C PRO A 109 -1.36 -16.01 -17.46
N TYR A 110 -1.11 -14.88 -18.11
CA TYR A 110 -0.22 -13.79 -17.69
C TYR A 110 -0.63 -12.55 -18.50
N LYS A 111 -0.32 -11.37 -17.99
CA LYS A 111 -0.72 -10.08 -18.53
C LYS A 111 0.50 -9.18 -18.72
N ASN A 112 0.37 -8.19 -19.58
CA ASN A 112 1.37 -7.15 -19.75
C ASN A 112 0.93 -5.89 -19.03
N ASN A 113 1.88 -5.18 -18.44
CA ASN A 113 1.66 -3.85 -17.88
C ASN A 113 0.53 -3.83 -16.84
N SER A 114 0.56 -4.78 -15.91
CA SER A 114 -0.29 -4.73 -14.71
C SER A 114 -0.06 -3.39 -14.00
N VAL A 115 -1.12 -2.61 -13.84
CA VAL A 115 -1.01 -1.25 -13.30
C VAL A 115 -0.49 -1.25 -11.86
N PHE A 116 -0.92 -2.22 -11.04
CA PHE A 116 -0.40 -2.41 -9.70
C PHE A 116 1.07 -2.83 -9.71
N THR A 117 1.43 -3.81 -10.55
CA THR A 117 2.82 -4.29 -10.64
C THR A 117 3.78 -3.18 -11.07
N ASN A 118 3.37 -2.37 -12.05
CA ASN A 118 4.16 -1.23 -12.53
C ASN A 118 4.28 -0.15 -11.45
N ALA A 119 3.21 0.11 -10.67
CA ALA A 119 3.25 1.05 -9.56
C ALA A 119 4.24 0.63 -8.46
N VAL A 120 4.18 -0.63 -8.00
CA VAL A 120 5.12 -1.11 -6.97
C VAL A 120 6.56 -1.18 -7.48
N ALA A 121 6.77 -1.47 -8.75
CA ALA A 121 8.09 -1.43 -9.38
C ALA A 121 8.68 0.01 -9.36
N SER A 122 7.88 0.99 -9.80
CA SER A 122 8.26 2.40 -9.77
C SER A 122 8.56 2.88 -8.35
N LEU A 123 7.69 2.58 -7.38
CA LEU A 123 7.86 2.97 -5.97
C LEU A 123 9.08 2.31 -5.31
N SER A 124 9.47 1.11 -5.75
CA SER A 124 10.67 0.42 -5.27
C SER A 124 11.93 1.16 -5.70
N ILE A 125 12.00 1.58 -6.97
CA ILE A 125 13.13 2.34 -7.51
C ILE A 125 13.17 3.75 -6.90
N ASP A 126 12.03 4.44 -6.79
CA ASP A 126 11.93 5.75 -6.12
C ASP A 126 12.44 5.65 -4.68
N LEU A 127 12.05 4.62 -3.92
CA LEU A 127 12.54 4.45 -2.55
C LEU A 127 14.07 4.37 -2.50
N ALA A 128 14.70 3.59 -3.38
CA ALA A 128 16.15 3.46 -3.42
C ALA A 128 16.86 4.80 -3.64
N ASP A 129 16.31 5.66 -4.50
CA ASP A 129 16.81 7.02 -4.70
C ASP A 129 16.61 7.89 -3.46
N ARG A 130 15.39 7.86 -2.91
CA ARG A 130 14.98 8.65 -1.75
C ARG A 130 15.85 8.38 -0.54
N VAL A 131 16.36 7.16 -0.33
CA VAL A 131 17.22 6.85 0.81
C VAL A 131 18.72 6.76 0.48
N SER A 132 19.11 7.01 -0.79
CA SER A 132 20.50 6.89 -1.26
C SER A 132 21.49 7.74 -0.46
N CYS A 133 21.04 8.88 0.06
CA CYS A 133 21.86 9.79 0.87
C CYS A 133 22.32 9.16 2.19
N ILE A 134 21.54 8.22 2.74
CA ILE A 134 21.85 7.48 3.96
C ILE A 134 22.53 6.15 3.63
N THR A 135 21.97 5.38 2.68
CA THR A 135 22.51 4.05 2.34
C THR A 135 23.87 4.13 1.64
N LYS A 136 24.24 5.31 1.11
CA LYS A 136 25.45 5.56 0.32
C LYS A 136 25.54 4.69 -0.94
N LYS A 137 24.41 4.13 -1.38
CA LYS A 137 24.31 3.35 -2.62
C LYS A 137 23.99 4.28 -3.78
N THR A 138 24.69 4.09 -4.89
CA THR A 138 24.46 4.87 -6.12
C THR A 138 23.34 4.25 -6.93
N VAL A 139 22.24 4.99 -7.11
CA VAL A 139 21.14 4.62 -7.99
C VAL A 139 21.44 5.15 -9.41
N PRO A 140 21.58 4.27 -10.42
CA PRO A 140 21.78 4.70 -11.81
C PRO A 140 20.63 5.57 -12.31
N LYS A 141 20.95 6.63 -13.07
CA LYS A 141 19.93 7.51 -13.68
C LYS A 141 18.95 6.74 -14.59
N ALA A 142 19.43 5.68 -15.25
CA ALA A 142 18.59 4.80 -16.07
C ALA A 142 17.49 4.11 -15.25
N TRP A 143 17.71 3.81 -13.98
CA TRP A 143 16.67 3.24 -13.11
C TRP A 143 15.58 4.29 -12.84
N LEU A 144 15.96 5.54 -12.58
CA LEU A 144 15.01 6.63 -12.37
C LEU A 144 14.19 6.94 -13.61
N ASP A 145 14.82 6.81 -14.79
CA ASP A 145 14.13 6.91 -16.09
C ASP A 145 13.08 5.81 -16.25
N ILE A 146 13.41 4.56 -15.91
CA ILE A 146 12.43 3.46 -15.86
C ILE A 146 11.27 3.81 -14.92
N ALA A 147 11.56 4.17 -13.67
CA ALA A 147 10.53 4.45 -12.67
C ALA A 147 9.56 5.57 -13.08
N SER A 148 10.07 6.57 -13.81
CA SER A 148 9.29 7.74 -14.26
C SER A 148 8.53 7.49 -15.56
N ASN A 149 8.96 6.53 -16.37
CA ASN A 149 8.44 6.30 -17.73
C ASN A 149 7.89 4.87 -17.95
N LEU A 150 7.51 4.17 -16.89
CA LEU A 150 6.74 2.93 -16.99
C LEU A 150 5.35 3.22 -17.58
N TYR A 151 4.86 2.32 -18.43
CA TYR A 151 3.52 2.41 -19.02
C TYR A 151 2.44 2.05 -17.99
N PHE A 152 1.43 2.91 -17.85
CA PHE A 152 0.25 2.67 -17.02
C PHE A 152 -0.97 2.67 -17.94
N PRO A 153 -1.64 1.52 -18.17
CA PRO A 153 -2.78 1.46 -19.07
C PRO A 153 -3.96 2.21 -18.45
N PHE A 154 -4.55 3.12 -19.22
CA PHE A 154 -5.58 4.07 -18.77
C PHE A 154 -6.63 4.27 -19.86
N ASP A 155 -7.90 4.27 -19.49
CA ASP A 155 -9.02 4.54 -20.40
C ASP A 155 -9.48 5.99 -20.24
N GLU A 156 -9.18 6.81 -21.24
CA GLU A 156 -9.51 8.24 -21.23
C GLU A 156 -11.02 8.51 -21.23
N ALA A 157 -11.82 7.62 -21.83
CA ALA A 157 -13.26 7.82 -21.95
C ALA A 157 -13.98 7.68 -20.60
N SER A 158 -13.56 6.72 -19.78
CA SER A 158 -14.10 6.48 -18.43
C SER A 158 -13.25 7.09 -17.31
N GLN A 159 -12.12 7.72 -17.63
CA GLN A 159 -11.16 8.25 -16.65
C GLN A 159 -10.83 7.19 -15.57
N THR A 160 -10.48 5.98 -16.01
CA THR A 160 -10.28 4.80 -15.16
C THR A 160 -8.97 4.11 -15.54
N HIS A 161 -8.19 3.69 -14.55
CA HIS A 161 -7.04 2.84 -14.80
C HIS A 161 -7.49 1.45 -15.26
N LEU A 162 -6.88 0.94 -16.32
CA LEU A 162 -7.06 -0.46 -16.72
C LEU A 162 -6.16 -1.34 -15.84
N GLU A 163 -6.63 -2.51 -15.44
CA GLU A 163 -5.85 -3.40 -14.57
C GLU A 163 -4.56 -3.88 -15.23
N TYR A 164 -4.62 -4.12 -16.53
CA TYR A 164 -3.50 -4.48 -17.38
C TYR A 164 -3.77 -4.03 -18.83
N GLU A 165 -2.76 -4.10 -19.70
CA GLU A 165 -2.91 -3.71 -21.11
C GLU A 165 -3.94 -4.60 -21.83
N GLY A 166 -4.96 -3.97 -22.41
CA GLY A 166 -6.06 -4.67 -23.09
C GLY A 166 -7.18 -5.18 -22.17
N PHE A 167 -7.25 -4.72 -20.91
CA PHE A 167 -8.33 -5.09 -19.99
C PHE A 167 -9.72 -4.66 -20.51
N ASP A 168 -10.71 -5.57 -20.46
CA ASP A 168 -12.09 -5.28 -20.86
C ASP A 168 -12.94 -4.90 -19.64
N LEU A 169 -13.24 -3.60 -19.52
CA LEU A 169 -14.05 -3.00 -18.44
C LEU A 169 -15.52 -3.47 -18.38
N LYS A 170 -16.00 -4.17 -19.40
CA LYS A 170 -17.41 -4.59 -19.52
C LYS A 170 -17.63 -6.05 -19.19
N ASN A 171 -16.75 -6.93 -19.70
CA ASN A 171 -16.99 -8.37 -19.68
C ASN A 171 -16.02 -9.16 -18.79
N THR A 172 -15.09 -8.49 -18.10
CA THR A 172 -14.14 -9.15 -17.20
C THR A 172 -14.70 -9.20 -15.77
N THR A 173 -14.47 -10.31 -15.08
CA THR A 173 -14.75 -10.44 -13.64
C THR A 173 -13.42 -10.70 -12.94
N ILE A 174 -13.17 -10.01 -11.83
CA ILE A 174 -11.89 -10.07 -11.11
C ILE A 174 -12.06 -10.74 -9.75
N LYS A 175 -10.99 -11.35 -9.23
CA LYS A 175 -10.95 -12.03 -7.93
C LYS A 175 -11.06 -11.06 -6.76
N GLN A 176 -10.22 -10.03 -6.76
CA GLN A 176 -9.90 -9.22 -5.58
C GLN A 176 -9.39 -7.83 -5.94
N ALA A 177 -9.18 -6.99 -4.93
CA ALA A 177 -8.63 -5.64 -5.13
C ALA A 177 -7.30 -5.66 -5.89
N ASP A 178 -7.24 -4.87 -6.96
CA ASP A 178 -6.04 -4.70 -7.80
C ASP A 178 -5.80 -3.20 -8.07
N VAL A 179 -6.52 -2.62 -9.04
CA VAL A 179 -6.43 -1.19 -9.38
C VAL A 179 -6.75 -0.29 -8.19
N VAL A 180 -7.72 -0.68 -7.36
CA VAL A 180 -8.09 0.12 -6.18
C VAL A 180 -6.96 0.23 -5.16
N LEU A 181 -5.95 -0.65 -5.23
CA LEU A 181 -4.74 -0.62 -4.41
C LEU A 181 -3.79 0.55 -4.77
N LEU A 182 -3.91 1.11 -5.98
CA LEU A 182 -3.21 2.33 -6.38
C LEU A 182 -3.55 3.47 -5.44
N GLY A 183 -4.83 3.72 -5.17
CA GLY A 183 -5.26 4.78 -4.25
C GLY A 183 -4.89 4.46 -2.79
N PHE A 184 -5.16 3.23 -2.33
CA PHE A 184 -4.71 2.77 -1.02
C PHE A 184 -4.41 1.26 -1.06
N PRO A 185 -3.21 0.81 -0.64
CA PRO A 185 -2.26 1.54 0.21
C PRO A 185 -1.23 2.39 -0.52
N LEU A 186 -1.06 2.24 -1.83
CA LEU A 186 0.09 2.83 -2.55
C LEU A 186 0.07 4.36 -2.59
N GLN A 187 -1.11 4.99 -2.45
CA GLN A 187 -1.29 6.44 -2.55
C GLN A 187 -0.70 7.00 -3.85
N TRP A 188 -0.86 6.24 -4.94
CA TRP A 188 -0.43 6.62 -6.28
C TRP A 188 -1.15 7.90 -6.71
N PRO A 189 -0.44 8.89 -7.26
CA PRO A 189 -1.05 10.17 -7.65
C PRO A 189 -2.17 9.97 -8.69
N MET A 190 -3.38 10.47 -8.39
CA MET A 190 -4.52 10.48 -9.29
C MET A 190 -5.51 11.57 -8.88
N SER A 191 -6.43 11.94 -9.78
CA SER A 191 -7.51 12.87 -9.45
C SER A 191 -8.58 12.19 -8.59
N ALA A 192 -9.39 12.98 -7.88
CA ALA A 192 -10.52 12.45 -7.13
C ALA A 192 -11.57 11.77 -8.03
N GLU A 193 -11.72 12.25 -9.27
CA GLU A 193 -12.59 11.66 -10.29
C GLU A 193 -12.09 10.27 -10.68
N VAL A 194 -10.80 10.14 -11.04
CA VAL A 194 -10.19 8.84 -11.35
C VAL A 194 -10.30 7.89 -10.17
N ARG A 195 -10.00 8.38 -8.95
CA ARG A 195 -10.13 7.57 -7.73
C ARG A 195 -11.54 7.04 -7.53
N GLN A 196 -12.56 7.87 -7.78
CA GLN A 196 -13.96 7.49 -7.69
C GLN A 196 -14.34 6.47 -8.75
N ASN A 197 -13.91 6.69 -10.00
CA ASN A 197 -14.24 5.82 -11.12
C ASN A 197 -13.58 4.44 -10.99
N ASP A 198 -12.32 4.39 -10.54
CA ASP A 198 -11.63 3.14 -10.20
C ASP A 198 -12.42 2.37 -9.13
N LEU A 199 -12.81 3.01 -8.03
CA LEU A 199 -13.56 2.35 -6.96
C LEU A 199 -14.91 1.80 -7.44
N LEU A 200 -15.69 2.60 -8.17
CA LEU A 200 -17.01 2.17 -8.67
C LEU A 200 -16.90 1.05 -9.70
N THR A 201 -15.90 1.14 -10.59
CA THR A 201 -15.69 0.14 -11.63
C THR A 201 -15.27 -1.18 -11.01
N TYR A 202 -14.22 -1.19 -10.20
CA TYR A 202 -13.65 -2.43 -9.70
C TYR A 202 -14.47 -3.06 -8.56
N GLU A 203 -15.31 -2.29 -7.86
CA GLU A 203 -16.34 -2.87 -6.99
C GLU A 203 -17.31 -3.74 -7.80
N ARG A 204 -17.78 -3.23 -8.95
CA ARG A 204 -18.73 -3.92 -9.83
C ARG A 204 -18.12 -5.15 -10.49
N LEU A 205 -16.84 -5.08 -10.88
CA LEU A 205 -16.16 -6.19 -11.56
C LEU A 205 -15.70 -7.29 -10.59
N THR A 206 -15.55 -6.98 -9.30
CA THR A 206 -15.12 -7.98 -8.30
C THR A 206 -16.22 -9.02 -8.09
N ARG A 207 -15.89 -10.30 -8.27
CA ARG A 207 -16.83 -11.41 -8.04
C ARG A 207 -17.39 -11.39 -6.63
N ALA A 208 -18.65 -11.80 -6.47
CA ALA A 208 -19.33 -11.83 -5.17
C ALA A 208 -18.60 -12.66 -4.10
N THR A 209 -17.84 -13.66 -4.55
CA THR A 209 -17.02 -14.58 -3.73
C THR A 209 -15.58 -14.09 -3.48
N GLY A 210 -15.25 -12.85 -3.84
CA GLY A 210 -13.93 -12.24 -3.59
C GLY A 210 -13.57 -12.23 -2.10
N PRO A 211 -12.27 -12.16 -1.76
CA PRO A 211 -11.79 -12.31 -0.39
C PRO A 211 -12.11 -11.10 0.49
N ALA A 212 -12.12 -11.31 1.81
CA ALA A 212 -12.48 -10.32 2.82
C ALA A 212 -11.75 -8.96 2.67
N MET A 213 -10.45 -9.01 2.39
CA MET A 213 -9.56 -7.83 2.32
C MET A 213 -9.94 -6.83 1.23
N THR A 214 -10.53 -7.29 0.12
CA THR A 214 -10.93 -6.44 -1.01
C THR A 214 -11.89 -5.34 -0.57
N TRP A 215 -12.86 -5.70 0.27
CA TRP A 215 -13.90 -4.78 0.70
C TRP A 215 -13.37 -3.75 1.69
N SER A 216 -12.35 -4.09 2.49
CA SER A 216 -11.66 -3.13 3.35
C SER A 216 -10.95 -2.04 2.53
N MET A 217 -10.30 -2.41 1.42
CA MET A 217 -9.60 -1.43 0.57
C MET A 217 -10.59 -0.49 -0.13
N HIS A 218 -11.75 -0.99 -0.58
CA HIS A 218 -12.80 -0.13 -1.12
C HIS A 218 -13.41 0.78 -0.04
N ALA A 219 -13.65 0.27 1.17
CA ALA A 219 -14.18 1.08 2.27
C ALA A 219 -13.26 2.27 2.59
N ILE A 220 -11.94 2.05 2.65
CA ILE A 220 -10.94 3.12 2.84
C ILE A 220 -11.03 4.15 1.70
N GLY A 221 -11.15 3.68 0.46
CA GLY A 221 -11.28 4.56 -0.70
C GLY A 221 -12.53 5.43 -0.68
N PHE A 222 -13.69 4.87 -0.34
CA PHE A 222 -14.93 5.65 -0.25
C PHE A 222 -14.95 6.60 0.96
N LEU A 223 -14.31 6.24 2.08
CA LEU A 223 -14.09 7.17 3.22
C LEU A 223 -13.27 8.39 2.79
N GLU A 224 -12.20 8.16 2.02
CA GLU A 224 -11.35 9.22 1.49
C GLU A 224 -12.12 10.22 0.62
N LEU A 225 -13.08 9.72 -0.17
CA LEU A 225 -13.95 10.52 -1.02
C LEU A 225 -15.16 11.13 -0.30
N GLY A 226 -15.39 10.80 0.97
CA GLY A 226 -16.54 11.26 1.75
C GLY A 226 -17.86 10.54 1.44
N ASN A 227 -17.81 9.39 0.76
CA ASN A 227 -18.98 8.55 0.54
C ASN A 227 -19.16 7.57 1.72
N PHE A 228 -19.62 8.12 2.85
CA PHE A 228 -19.69 7.39 4.12
C PHE A 228 -20.68 6.22 4.10
N GLU A 229 -21.80 6.37 3.40
CA GLU A 229 -22.81 5.31 3.28
C GLU A 229 -22.22 4.08 2.57
N LYS A 230 -21.56 4.30 1.42
CA LYS A 230 -20.94 3.23 0.65
C LYS A 230 -19.77 2.59 1.40
N ALA A 231 -18.98 3.41 2.09
CA ALA A 231 -17.89 2.91 2.90
C ALA A 231 -18.37 2.01 4.05
N GLU A 232 -19.45 2.39 4.75
CA GLU A 232 -20.02 1.60 5.84
C GLU A 232 -20.57 0.25 5.32
N GLU A 233 -21.24 0.24 4.16
CA GLU A 233 -21.68 -0.99 3.49
C GLU A 233 -20.50 -1.96 3.27
N LEU A 234 -19.42 -1.46 2.67
CA LEU A 234 -18.26 -2.25 2.29
C LEU A 234 -17.41 -2.63 3.51
N PHE A 235 -17.33 -1.77 4.52
CA PHE A 235 -16.69 -2.08 5.80
C PHE A 235 -17.40 -3.25 6.48
N ARG A 236 -18.74 -3.22 6.59
CA ARG A 236 -19.53 -4.34 7.12
C ARG A 236 -19.34 -5.61 6.31
N ARG A 237 -19.35 -5.50 4.97
CA ARG A 237 -19.09 -6.61 4.06
C ARG A 237 -17.73 -7.25 4.30
N SER A 238 -16.70 -6.48 4.64
CA SER A 238 -15.33 -7.00 4.84
C SER A 238 -15.17 -7.98 6.01
N TYR A 239 -16.09 -8.01 6.97
CA TYR A 239 -15.98 -8.90 8.14
C TYR A 239 -17.24 -9.74 8.42
N GLN A 240 -18.46 -9.20 8.24
CA GLN A 240 -19.68 -9.89 8.71
C GLN A 240 -19.90 -11.26 8.05
N THR A 241 -19.61 -11.37 6.76
CA THR A 241 -19.76 -12.63 6.02
C THR A 241 -18.51 -13.50 6.05
N TYR A 242 -17.42 -13.03 6.65
CA TYR A 242 -16.11 -13.70 6.70
C TYR A 242 -15.69 -14.13 8.12
N VAL A 243 -16.33 -13.60 9.15
CA VAL A 243 -16.09 -13.98 10.55
C VAL A 243 -16.94 -15.19 10.93
N ARG A 244 -16.37 -16.13 11.68
CA ARG A 244 -17.03 -17.38 12.08
C ARG A 244 -17.07 -17.58 13.61
N PRO A 245 -18.25 -17.89 14.19
CA PRO A 245 -18.33 -18.31 15.59
C PRO A 245 -17.67 -19.69 15.79
N PRO A 246 -17.33 -20.08 17.03
CA PRO A 246 -17.55 -19.33 18.27
C PRO A 246 -16.46 -18.31 18.60
N PHE A 247 -15.32 -18.35 17.90
CA PHE A 247 -14.14 -17.56 18.24
C PHE A 247 -13.97 -16.29 17.41
N ASN A 248 -14.92 -15.98 16.53
CA ASN A 248 -14.87 -14.85 15.60
C ASN A 248 -13.59 -14.83 14.74
N VAL A 249 -13.26 -15.99 14.15
CA VAL A 249 -12.09 -16.15 13.27
C VAL A 249 -12.46 -15.72 11.85
N TRP A 250 -11.59 -14.95 11.20
CA TRP A 250 -11.73 -14.59 9.79
C TRP A 250 -11.44 -15.79 8.89
N THR A 251 -12.27 -16.00 7.89
CA THR A 251 -12.02 -16.90 6.76
C THR A 251 -11.83 -16.08 5.48
N GLU A 252 -11.02 -16.59 4.56
CA GLU A 252 -10.76 -15.89 3.29
C GLU A 252 -12.03 -15.76 2.44
N VAL A 253 -12.83 -16.83 2.39
CA VAL A 253 -14.04 -16.94 1.57
C VAL A 253 -15.30 -17.04 2.42
N GLN A 254 -16.46 -16.77 1.81
CA GLN A 254 -17.77 -16.87 2.46
C GLN A 254 -18.29 -18.31 2.63
N LYS A 255 -17.61 -19.31 2.04
CA LYS A 255 -18.03 -20.72 2.09
C LYS A 255 -17.83 -21.33 3.50
N ASN A 256 -18.61 -22.35 3.82
CA ASN A 256 -18.49 -23.13 5.05
C ASN A 256 -17.33 -24.14 4.98
N VAL A 257 -16.13 -23.64 4.68
CA VAL A 257 -14.87 -24.37 4.86
C VAL A 257 -14.41 -24.13 6.30
N GLY A 258 -13.75 -25.11 6.93
CA GLY A 258 -13.37 -25.04 8.34
C GLY A 258 -12.59 -23.77 8.72
N ALA A 259 -12.42 -23.52 10.02
CA ALA A 259 -11.80 -22.29 10.54
C ALA A 259 -10.28 -22.23 10.28
N VAL A 260 -9.89 -21.84 9.07
CA VAL A 260 -8.52 -21.44 8.73
C VAL A 260 -8.40 -19.95 9.05
N ASN A 261 -7.50 -19.59 9.96
CA ASN A 261 -7.32 -18.21 10.40
C ASN A 261 -6.74 -17.35 9.26
N PHE A 262 -7.58 -16.52 8.64
CA PHE A 262 -7.19 -15.62 7.57
C PHE A 262 -6.79 -14.24 8.12
N ILE A 263 -5.52 -14.14 8.53
CA ILE A 263 -4.95 -12.94 9.15
C ILE A 263 -5.00 -11.71 8.23
N THR A 264 -4.98 -11.91 6.91
CA THR A 264 -5.07 -10.81 5.94
C THR A 264 -6.43 -10.13 6.00
N GLY A 265 -7.51 -10.87 6.26
CA GLY A 265 -8.84 -10.30 6.47
C GLY A 265 -8.93 -9.47 7.75
N ALA A 266 -8.34 -9.97 8.85
CA ALA A 266 -8.24 -9.21 10.10
C ALA A 266 -7.38 -7.95 9.95
N GLY A 267 -6.28 -8.04 9.20
CA GLY A 267 -5.43 -6.90 8.84
C GLY A 267 -6.19 -5.87 7.99
N GLY A 268 -6.97 -6.30 7.01
CA GLY A 268 -7.84 -5.43 6.20
C GLY A 268 -8.85 -4.67 7.06
N PHE A 269 -9.53 -5.36 7.98
CA PHE A 269 -10.45 -4.72 8.94
C PHE A 269 -9.74 -3.65 9.76
N LEU A 270 -8.57 -3.97 10.34
CA LEU A 270 -7.80 -3.02 11.14
C LEU A 270 -7.37 -1.80 10.31
N GLN A 271 -6.92 -2.02 9.06
CA GLN A 271 -6.58 -0.94 8.14
C GLN A 271 -7.78 -0.04 7.82
N ALA A 272 -8.99 -0.59 7.66
CA ALA A 272 -10.19 0.21 7.44
C ALA A 272 -10.52 1.10 8.66
N VAL A 273 -10.21 0.65 9.88
CA VAL A 273 -10.37 1.46 11.09
C VAL A 273 -9.30 2.56 11.17
N LEU A 274 -8.00 2.21 11.06
CA LEU A 274 -6.90 3.17 11.22
C LEU A 274 -6.78 4.14 10.04
N PHE A 275 -6.72 3.61 8.83
CA PHE A 275 -6.47 4.39 7.62
C PHE A 275 -7.79 4.80 6.95
N GLY A 276 -8.90 4.09 7.15
CA GLY A 276 -10.21 4.59 6.72
C GLY A 276 -10.76 5.63 7.70
N TYR A 277 -11.45 5.19 8.75
CA TYR A 277 -12.17 6.08 9.66
C TYR A 277 -11.25 7.01 10.45
N GLY A 278 -10.05 6.53 10.82
CA GLY A 278 -9.01 7.35 11.45
C GLY A 278 -8.41 8.41 10.54
N GLY A 279 -8.59 8.29 9.22
CA GLY A 279 -8.05 9.21 8.22
C GLY A 279 -6.52 9.24 8.16
N ILE A 280 -5.82 8.33 8.85
CA ILE A 280 -4.36 8.35 8.90
C ILE A 280 -3.82 8.01 7.50
N ARG A 281 -2.81 8.73 7.02
CA ARG A 281 -1.94 8.26 5.94
C ARG A 281 -0.50 8.46 6.36
N LEU A 282 0.32 7.51 5.93
CA LEU A 282 1.76 7.57 6.11
C LEU A 282 2.39 7.74 4.73
N LYS A 283 3.13 8.83 4.55
CA LYS A 283 3.95 9.10 3.36
C LYS A 283 5.41 9.13 3.79
N LEU A 284 6.30 8.95 2.82
CA LEU A 284 7.73 8.82 3.11
C LEU A 284 8.31 10.02 3.90
N ASN A 285 7.77 11.22 3.68
CA ASN A 285 8.22 12.45 4.31
C ASN A 285 7.31 12.98 5.42
N HIS A 286 6.10 12.45 5.60
CA HIS A 286 5.15 12.95 6.59
C HIS A 286 4.06 11.93 6.96
N LEU A 287 3.51 12.08 8.16
CA LEU A 287 2.21 11.53 8.54
C LEU A 287 1.13 12.58 8.27
N GLU A 288 -0.02 12.20 7.74
CA GLU A 288 -1.18 13.08 7.64
C GLU A 288 -2.40 12.44 8.31
N VAL A 289 -3.26 13.29 8.86
CA VAL A 289 -4.64 12.97 9.21
C VAL A 289 -5.52 13.66 8.18
N MET A 290 -6.20 12.86 7.38
CA MET A 290 -7.05 13.30 6.29
C MET A 290 -8.28 14.07 6.80
N PRO A 291 -8.75 15.05 6.02
CA PRO A 291 -10.07 15.60 6.23
C PRO A 291 -11.13 14.51 5.99
N ARG A 292 -12.37 14.79 6.39
CA ARG A 292 -13.54 13.89 6.34
C ARG A 292 -13.51 12.79 7.40
N GLY A 293 -13.03 13.12 8.60
CA GLY A 293 -13.15 12.23 9.76
C GLY A 293 -14.60 11.83 10.01
N HIS A 294 -14.84 10.53 10.06
CA HIS A 294 -16.15 9.93 10.26
C HIS A 294 -16.02 8.78 11.26
N LEU A 295 -17.06 8.58 12.07
CA LEU A 295 -17.08 7.50 13.05
C LEU A 295 -17.71 6.25 12.43
N PRO A 296 -17.16 5.05 12.67
CA PRO A 296 -17.77 3.82 12.17
C PRO A 296 -19.07 3.51 12.91
N ASN A 297 -20.07 3.01 12.18
CA ASN A 297 -21.38 2.65 12.74
C ASN A 297 -22.03 3.81 13.53
N GLN A 298 -22.65 3.49 14.67
CA GLN A 298 -23.26 4.44 15.61
C GLN A 298 -22.28 4.85 16.73
N ALA A 299 -20.96 4.72 16.51
CA ALA A 299 -19.98 5.13 17.50
C ALA A 299 -20.06 6.64 17.75
N THR A 300 -19.94 7.05 19.00
CA THR A 300 -19.89 8.47 19.40
C THR A 300 -18.47 9.00 19.51
N LYS A 301 -17.48 8.09 19.64
CA LYS A 301 -16.07 8.41 19.76
C LYS A 301 -15.21 7.26 19.27
N LEU A 302 -14.08 7.57 18.64
CA LEU A 302 -13.04 6.62 18.27
C LEU A 302 -11.70 7.12 18.80
N ILE A 303 -10.92 6.24 19.43
CA ILE A 303 -9.63 6.62 20.02
C ILE A 303 -8.57 5.60 19.62
N PHE A 304 -7.48 6.12 19.06
CA PHE A 304 -6.25 5.39 18.79
C PHE A 304 -5.22 5.79 19.83
N HIS A 305 -4.72 4.80 20.55
CA HIS A 305 -3.67 5.01 21.54
C HIS A 305 -2.33 4.54 21.01
N GLY A 306 -1.29 5.32 21.28
CA GLY A 306 0.10 4.89 21.10
C GLY A 306 0.54 4.76 19.65
N LEU A 307 0.01 5.57 18.73
CA LEU A 307 0.48 5.64 17.34
C LEU A 307 1.96 6.11 17.34
N LYS A 308 2.85 5.26 16.83
CA LYS A 308 4.29 5.57 16.79
C LYS A 308 4.64 6.25 15.46
N TYR A 309 5.27 7.41 15.53
CA TYR A 309 5.78 8.14 14.37
C TYR A 309 7.05 8.92 14.73
N LEU A 310 8.18 8.62 14.09
CA LEU A 310 9.46 9.33 14.22
C LEU A 310 9.82 9.69 15.68
N GLY A 311 9.95 8.66 16.52
CA GLY A 311 10.30 8.82 17.94
C GLY A 311 9.22 9.44 18.83
N ALA A 312 8.04 9.76 18.28
CA ALA A 312 6.86 10.20 19.01
C ALA A 312 5.86 9.07 19.24
N THR A 313 5.10 9.20 20.32
CA THR A 313 3.93 8.40 20.64
C THR A 313 2.73 9.33 20.68
N LEU A 314 1.78 9.11 19.79
CA LEU A 314 0.63 9.98 19.56
C LEU A 314 -0.66 9.25 19.90
N ASP A 315 -1.55 9.91 20.63
CA ASP A 315 -2.94 9.50 20.73
C ASP A 315 -3.76 10.35 19.77
N LEU A 316 -4.69 9.73 19.04
CA LEU A 316 -5.63 10.41 18.15
C LEU A 316 -7.05 10.00 18.51
N ALA A 317 -7.89 10.97 18.85
CA ALA A 317 -9.31 10.75 19.06
C ALA A 317 -10.15 11.50 18.02
N ILE A 318 -11.27 10.90 17.64
CA ILE A 318 -12.34 11.52 16.87
C ILE A 318 -13.55 11.61 17.79
N ASP A 319 -14.04 12.82 18.03
CA ASP A 319 -15.18 13.11 18.91
C ASP A 319 -16.10 14.11 18.20
N GLY A 320 -17.24 13.61 17.69
CA GLY A 320 -18.12 14.39 16.81
C GLY A 320 -17.39 14.91 15.57
N SER A 321 -17.38 16.23 15.38
CA SER A 321 -16.73 16.92 14.26
C SER A 321 -15.31 17.38 14.56
N MET A 322 -14.66 16.83 15.60
CA MET A 322 -13.33 17.23 16.04
C MET A 322 -12.38 16.04 16.10
N TYR A 323 -11.16 16.27 15.61
CA TYR A 323 -9.99 15.49 15.95
C TYR A 323 -9.31 16.08 17.19
N HIS A 324 -8.78 15.20 18.04
CA HIS A 324 -7.93 15.55 19.17
C HIS A 324 -6.66 14.70 19.10
N LEU A 325 -5.51 15.34 18.92
CA LEU A 325 -4.21 14.69 18.91
C LEU A 325 -3.42 15.09 20.16
N THR A 326 -2.86 14.12 20.86
CA THR A 326 -2.03 14.34 22.05
C THR A 326 -0.68 13.66 21.90
N VAL A 327 0.40 14.37 22.23
CA VAL A 327 1.76 13.84 22.22
C VAL A 327 2.07 13.22 23.58
N GLN A 328 2.01 11.90 23.67
CA GLN A 328 2.27 11.14 24.90
C GLN A 328 3.77 11.01 25.19
N GLU A 329 4.58 10.85 24.14
CA GLU A 329 6.03 10.77 24.23
C GLU A 329 6.65 11.46 23.02
N LEU A 330 7.82 12.07 23.19
CA LEU A 330 8.62 12.60 22.09
C LEU A 330 10.11 12.45 22.43
N ASN A 331 10.82 11.63 21.66
CA ASN A 331 12.27 11.48 21.78
C ASN A 331 12.96 12.79 21.37
N ALA A 332 13.82 13.32 22.24
CA ALA A 332 14.55 14.57 22.03
C ALA A 332 15.47 14.59 20.79
N SER A 333 15.77 13.44 20.21
CA SER A 333 16.54 13.33 18.95
C SER A 333 15.72 13.69 17.71
N TYR A 334 14.39 13.76 17.84
CA TYR A 334 13.48 14.11 16.76
C TYR A 334 12.88 15.50 17.02
N SER A 335 12.82 16.30 15.96
CA SER A 335 12.08 17.56 15.94
C SER A 335 10.96 17.43 14.92
N LEU A 336 9.72 17.41 15.39
CA LEU A 336 8.52 17.29 14.54
C LEU A 336 7.81 18.64 14.44
N VAL A 337 7.33 18.95 13.25
CA VAL A 337 6.53 20.12 12.93
C VAL A 337 5.16 19.63 12.48
N TYR A 338 4.12 20.38 12.82
CA TYR A 338 2.78 20.17 12.31
C TYR A 338 2.33 21.34 11.47
N GLU A 339 1.48 21.06 10.48
CA GLU A 339 0.80 22.03 9.64
C GLU A 339 -0.70 21.72 9.61
N HIS A 340 -1.52 22.74 9.88
CA HIS A 340 -2.96 22.69 9.78
C HIS A 340 -3.49 24.04 9.25
N GLY A 341 -3.94 24.05 8.00
CA GLY A 341 -4.42 25.27 7.33
C GLY A 341 -3.29 26.30 7.21
N LYS A 342 -3.45 27.46 7.88
CA LYS A 342 -2.41 28.51 7.97
C LYS A 342 -1.56 28.42 9.24
N HIS A 343 -1.88 27.49 10.13
CA HIS A 343 -1.18 27.31 11.40
C HIS A 343 -0.10 26.26 11.24
N GLN A 344 1.10 26.57 11.75
CA GLN A 344 2.21 25.64 11.83
C GLN A 344 2.93 25.81 13.16
N GLY A 345 3.54 24.74 13.66
CA GLY A 345 4.27 24.78 14.93
C GLY A 345 5.09 23.52 15.16
N SER A 346 6.00 23.57 16.13
CA SER A 346 6.75 22.39 16.56
C SER A 346 5.94 21.61 17.59
N LEU A 347 5.89 20.28 17.45
CA LEU A 347 5.32 19.39 18.46
C LEU A 347 6.26 19.26 19.66
N LYS A 348 5.67 19.26 20.86
CA LYS A 348 6.35 19.03 22.13
C LYS A 348 5.63 17.95 22.92
N LEU A 349 6.34 17.36 23.87
CA LEU A 349 5.76 16.45 24.84
C LEU A 349 4.57 17.11 25.56
N ASN A 350 3.47 16.38 25.70
CA ASN A 350 2.19 16.82 26.28
C ASN A 350 1.43 17.89 25.47
N ASP A 351 1.87 18.23 24.25
CA ASP A 351 1.06 19.07 23.38
C ASP A 351 -0.26 18.38 23.04
N SER A 352 -1.31 19.19 22.96
CA SER A 352 -2.64 18.77 22.53
C SER A 352 -3.13 19.67 21.42
N LEU A 353 -3.46 19.08 20.27
CA LEU A 353 -4.02 19.77 19.12
C LEU A 353 -5.46 19.34 18.94
N SER A 354 -6.37 20.30 18.78
CA SER A 354 -7.77 20.02 18.41
C SER A 354 -8.10 20.73 17.11
N PHE A 355 -8.69 20.03 16.17
CA PHE A 355 -8.99 20.57 14.85
C PHE A 355 -10.24 19.92 14.22
N PRO A 356 -10.99 20.64 13.37
CA PRO A 356 -12.18 20.11 12.73
C PRO A 356 -11.91 18.89 11.84
N THR A 357 -12.86 17.94 11.77
CA THR A 357 -12.69 16.73 10.96
C THR A 357 -12.71 16.97 9.45
N ASP A 358 -13.14 18.14 8.98
CA ASP A 358 -13.09 18.55 7.57
C ASP A 358 -11.76 19.22 7.17
N THR A 359 -10.82 19.33 8.11
CA THR A 359 -9.48 19.89 7.89
C THR A 359 -8.39 18.83 7.89
N ARG A 360 -7.28 19.13 7.22
CA ARG A 360 -6.11 18.26 7.16
C ARG A 360 -5.07 18.68 8.20
N LEU A 361 -4.49 17.70 8.89
CA LEU A 361 -3.27 17.86 9.69
C LEU A 361 -2.12 17.10 9.02
N ILE A 362 -0.96 17.74 8.89
CA ILE A 362 0.29 17.11 8.47
C ILE A 362 1.27 17.19 9.64
N ILE A 363 1.99 16.10 9.92
CA ILE A 363 3.10 16.04 10.87
C ILE A 363 4.32 15.49 10.12
N HIS A 364 5.43 16.23 10.15
CA HIS A 364 6.65 15.87 9.45
C HIS A 364 7.88 16.23 10.27
N PRO A 365 9.06 15.63 10.00
CA PRO A 365 10.28 16.07 10.67
C PRO A 365 10.67 17.47 10.19
N ALA A 366 11.23 18.27 11.11
CA ALA A 366 11.75 19.60 10.81
C ALA A 366 12.91 19.55 9.80
N THR A 367 13.64 18.43 9.78
CA THR A 367 14.67 18.13 8.78
C THR A 367 14.27 16.86 8.04
N PRO A 368 14.09 16.91 6.70
CA PRO A 368 13.81 15.73 5.91
C PRO A 368 14.88 14.65 6.09
N LEU A 369 14.47 13.38 5.96
CA LEU A 369 15.39 12.23 6.06
C LEU A 369 16.44 12.23 4.94
N CYS A 370 15.99 12.51 3.71
CA CYS A 370 16.77 12.69 2.48
C CYS A 370 15.94 13.58 1.51
N ARG A 371 16.32 13.65 0.23
CA ARG A 371 15.67 14.46 -0.81
C ARG A 371 14.22 14.10 -1.11
#